data_AF-A0A8T5M7Z0-F1
#
_entry.id   AF-A0A8T5M7Z0-F1
#
_cell.length_a   1.000
_cell.length_b   1.000
_cell.length_c   1.000
_cell.angle_alpha   90.00
_cell.angle_beta   90.00
_cell.angle_gamma   90.00
#
_symmetry.space_group_name_H-M   'P 1'
#
loop_
_entity.id
_entity.type
_entity.pdbx_description
1 polymer ?
#
loop_
_entity_poly.entity_id
_entity_poly.type
_entity_poly.pdbx_seq_one_letter_code
_entity_poly.pdbx_strand_id
1 'polypeptide(L)'
;MKKASADMWWIIIGAVIALVVMIVLMVMFSGKTSKVETGLSACEGKGGVCVFENEECPSNTLRSTVFDCGQENECCIGTPKECTGTKGCEDCVSDSKGKSWCR
;
A
#
# COMPACT_ATOMS: atom_id res chain seq x y z
N MET A 1 15.92 37.30 -45.09
CA MET A 1 15.22 37.50 -43.80
C MET A 1 13.84 36.88 -43.90
N LYS A 2 13.57 35.78 -43.17
CA LYS A 2 12.23 35.19 -42.89
C LYS A 2 12.47 33.92 -42.07
N LYS A 3 12.71 34.07 -40.76
CA LYS A 3 12.88 32.95 -39.83
C LYS A 3 12.19 33.16 -38.47
N ALA A 4 11.36 34.20 -38.32
CA ALA A 4 10.72 34.53 -37.04
C ALA A 4 9.26 34.06 -36.91
N SER A 5 8.67 33.48 -37.97
CA SER A 5 7.25 33.07 -37.97
C SER A 5 7.05 31.59 -37.68
N ALA A 6 8.10 30.76 -37.77
CA ALA A 6 8.02 29.34 -37.45
C ALA A 6 7.95 29.14 -35.93
N ASP A 7 8.72 29.90 -35.15
CA ASP A 7 8.84 29.69 -33.70
C ASP A 7 7.50 29.89 -32.96
N MET A 8 6.66 30.81 -33.42
CA MET A 8 5.41 31.13 -32.74
C MET A 8 4.41 29.97 -32.75
N TRP A 9 4.36 29.17 -33.82
CA TRP A 9 3.44 28.03 -33.92
C TRP A 9 3.94 26.81 -33.13
N TRP A 10 5.25 26.58 -33.12
CA TRP A 10 5.88 25.51 -32.33
C TRP A 10 5.75 25.74 -30.81
N ILE A 11 5.80 26.99 -30.35
CA ILE A 11 5.58 27.34 -28.94
C ILE A 11 4.17 26.96 -28.49
N ILE A 12 3.16 27.23 -29.31
CA ILE A 12 1.76 26.90 -29.01
C ILE A 12 1.60 25.37 -28.90
N ILE A 13 2.18 24.62 -29.84
CA ILE A 13 2.14 23.16 -29.83
C ILE A 13 2.85 22.59 -28.60
N GLY A 14 4.01 23.13 -28.26
CA GLY A 14 4.75 22.74 -27.06
C GLY A 14 3.95 22.94 -25.78
N ALA A 15 3.26 24.07 -25.63
CA ALA A 15 2.43 24.37 -24.48
C ALA A 15 1.25 23.39 -24.33
N VAL A 16 0.58 23.06 -25.44
CA VAL A 16 -0.54 22.10 -25.43
C VAL A 16 -0.05 20.69 -25.07
N ILE A 17 1.05 20.24 -25.66
CA ILE A 17 1.62 18.92 -25.35
C ILE A 17 2.03 18.83 -23.87
N ALA A 18 2.69 19.86 -23.34
CA ALA A 18 3.08 19.89 -21.93
C ALA A 18 1.87 19.78 -20.98
N LEU A 19 0.79 20.48 -21.29
CA LEU A 19 -0.44 20.43 -20.51
C LEU A 19 -1.07 19.02 -20.55
N VAL A 20 -1.15 18.41 -21.74
CA VAL A 20 -1.69 17.05 -21.90
C VAL A 20 -0.85 16.02 -21.15
N VAL A 21 0.48 16.07 -21.28
CA VAL A 21 1.38 15.15 -20.56
C VAL A 21 1.19 15.26 -19.05
N MET A 22 1.03 16.48 -18.53
CA MET A 22 0.81 16.71 -17.09
C MET A 22 -0.50 16.05 -16.60
N ILE A 23 -1.58 16.18 -17.37
CA ILE A 23 -2.86 15.51 -17.07
C ILE A 23 -2.72 13.98 -17.12
N VAL A 24 -2.02 13.44 -18.12
CA VAL A 24 -1.82 11.98 -18.26
C VAL A 24 -1.03 11.42 -17.08
N LEU A 25 0.03 12.11 -16.65
CA LEU A 25 0.79 11.73 -15.47
C LEU A 25 -0.07 11.81 -14.20
N MET A 26 -0.88 12.86 -14.03
CA MET A 26 -1.82 12.95 -12.91
C MET A 26 -2.81 11.78 -12.89
N VAL A 27 -3.39 11.39 -14.03
CA VAL A 27 -4.34 10.27 -14.10
C VAL A 27 -3.65 8.93 -13.84
N MET A 28 -2.45 8.71 -14.38
CA MET A 28 -1.67 7.50 -14.10
C MET A 28 -1.24 7.42 -12.63
N PHE A 29 -0.81 8.53 -12.04
CA PHE A 29 -0.47 8.57 -10.64
C PHE A 29 -1.71 8.42 -9.76
N SER A 30 -2.84 9.08 -10.03
CA SER A 30 -4.08 8.86 -9.29
C SER A 30 -4.54 7.40 -9.32
N GLY A 31 -4.43 6.72 -10.46
CA GLY A 31 -4.78 5.30 -10.58
C GLY A 31 -3.88 4.34 -9.77
N LYS A 32 -2.65 4.74 -9.44
CA LYS A 32 -1.72 3.94 -8.63
C LYS A 32 -1.60 4.42 -7.18
N THR A 33 -1.62 5.73 -6.94
CA THR A 33 -1.54 6.37 -5.62
C THR A 33 -2.66 5.90 -4.72
N SER A 34 -3.89 5.70 -5.20
CA SER A 34 -4.95 5.13 -4.37
C SER A 34 -4.64 3.72 -3.86
N LYS A 35 -3.76 2.95 -4.52
CA LYS A 35 -3.26 1.65 -4.00
C LYS A 35 -2.04 1.80 -3.09
N VAL A 36 -1.23 2.84 -3.29
CA VAL A 36 -0.05 3.11 -2.44
C VAL A 36 -0.45 3.75 -1.12
N GLU A 37 -1.44 4.64 -1.10
CA GLU A 37 -1.99 5.25 0.11
C GLU A 37 -2.61 4.17 1.02
N THR A 38 -3.36 3.23 0.45
CA THR A 38 -3.81 2.05 1.20
C THR A 38 -2.64 1.19 1.63
N GLY A 39 -1.61 1.00 0.79
CA GLY A 39 -0.45 0.17 1.13
C GLY A 39 0.46 0.75 2.24
N LEU A 40 0.54 2.08 2.38
CA LEU A 40 1.39 2.74 3.38
C LEU A 40 0.73 2.82 4.76
N SER A 41 -0.60 2.94 4.78
CA SER A 41 -1.43 2.91 5.99
C SER A 41 -1.87 1.50 6.38
N ALA A 42 -1.76 0.54 5.47
CA ALA A 42 -2.01 -0.87 5.75
C ALA A 42 -0.95 -1.43 6.70
N CYS A 43 -1.41 -2.16 7.70
CA CYS A 43 -0.58 -2.89 8.66
C CYS A 43 0.54 -3.70 7.98
N GLU A 44 0.22 -4.39 6.88
CA GLU A 44 1.15 -5.22 6.11
C GLU A 44 2.31 -4.41 5.50
N GLY A 45 2.07 -3.16 5.08
CA GLY A 45 3.11 -2.29 4.52
C GLY A 45 4.18 -1.89 5.54
N LYS A 46 3.90 -2.07 6.83
CA LYS A 46 4.81 -1.82 7.96
C LYS A 46 5.42 -3.10 8.52
N GLY A 47 5.19 -4.24 7.86
CA GLY A 47 5.62 -5.56 8.34
C GLY A 47 4.72 -6.13 9.44
N GLY A 48 3.52 -5.59 9.60
CA GLY A 48 2.52 -6.14 10.52
C GLY A 48 1.54 -7.09 9.85
N VAL A 49 0.66 -7.69 10.66
CA VAL A 49 -0.39 -8.62 10.25
C VAL A 49 -1.73 -8.20 10.85
N CYS A 50 -2.81 -8.46 10.15
CA CYS A 50 -4.17 -8.10 10.56
C CYS A 50 -4.86 -9.31 11.18
N VAL A 51 -5.06 -9.27 12.50
CA VAL A 51 -5.83 -10.29 13.22
C VAL A 51 -7.22 -9.76 13.53
N PHE A 52 -8.18 -10.64 13.77
CA PHE A 52 -9.51 -10.23 14.22
C PHE A 52 -9.44 -9.52 15.58
N GLU A 53 -10.33 -8.54 15.84
CA GLU A 53 -10.30 -7.68 17.05
C GLU A 53 -10.33 -8.44 18.41
N ASN A 54 -10.72 -9.72 18.37
CA ASN A 54 -10.81 -10.60 19.54
C ASN A 54 -9.70 -11.68 19.60
N GLU A 55 -8.75 -11.66 18.66
CA GLU A 55 -7.62 -12.57 18.62
C GLU A 55 -6.37 -11.92 19.22
N GLU A 56 -5.59 -12.69 19.98
CA GLU A 56 -4.29 -12.23 20.46
C GLU A 56 -3.31 -12.09 19.29
N CYS A 57 -2.53 -11.00 19.33
CA CYS A 57 -1.46 -10.79 18.38
C CYS A 57 -0.43 -11.94 18.42
N PRO A 58 0.09 -12.39 17.26
CA PRO A 58 1.09 -13.45 17.21
C PRO A 58 2.38 -13.10 17.96
N SER A 59 3.11 -14.11 18.41
CA SER A 59 4.39 -13.96 19.11
C SER A 59 5.36 -13.03 18.37
N ASN A 60 6.08 -12.20 19.13
CA ASN A 60 6.98 -11.15 18.62
C ASN A 60 6.28 -10.05 17.81
N THR A 61 5.00 -9.80 18.07
CA THR A 61 4.28 -8.63 17.54
C THR A 61 3.60 -7.82 18.64
N LEU A 62 3.32 -6.55 18.33
CA LEU A 62 2.69 -5.58 19.21
C LEU A 62 1.43 -5.05 18.52
N ARG A 63 0.33 -5.01 19.27
CA ARG A 63 -0.94 -4.43 18.80
C ARG A 63 -0.76 -2.93 18.56
N SER A 64 -1.18 -2.46 17.39
CA SER A 64 -1.16 -1.07 16.97
C SER A 64 -2.50 -0.71 16.38
N THR A 65 -3.14 0.33 16.92
CA THR A 65 -4.40 0.88 16.42
C THR A 65 -4.20 1.99 15.39
N VAL A 66 -2.94 2.32 15.08
CA VAL A 66 -2.56 3.40 14.17
C VAL A 66 -2.68 2.97 12.70
N PHE A 67 -2.69 1.67 12.44
CA PHE A 67 -2.72 1.11 11.08
C PHE A 67 -4.06 0.46 10.80
N ASP A 68 -4.54 0.64 9.57
CA ASP A 68 -5.85 0.18 9.17
C ASP A 68 -5.77 -1.25 8.61
N CYS A 69 -6.63 -2.13 9.12
CA CYS A 69 -6.80 -3.51 8.69
C CYS A 69 -8.22 -3.78 8.14
N GLY A 70 -9.02 -2.73 7.93
CA GLY A 70 -10.45 -2.84 7.65
C GLY A 70 -11.31 -3.09 8.89
N GLN A 71 -12.61 -3.28 8.67
CA GLN A 71 -13.59 -3.43 9.76
C GLN A 71 -13.34 -4.69 10.59
N GLU A 72 -13.31 -4.53 11.91
CA GLU A 72 -13.19 -5.58 12.94
C GLU A 72 -11.85 -6.33 12.98
N ASN A 73 -10.78 -5.75 12.43
CA ASN A 73 -9.42 -6.28 12.50
C ASN A 73 -8.46 -5.28 13.14
N GLU A 74 -7.46 -5.81 13.82
CA GLU A 74 -6.40 -5.04 14.45
C GLU A 74 -5.05 -5.37 13.87
N CYS A 75 -4.21 -4.34 13.83
CA CYS A 75 -2.87 -4.49 13.31
C CYS A 75 -1.91 -4.93 14.41
N CYS A 76 -1.18 -6.00 14.14
CA CYS A 76 -0.08 -6.48 14.97
C CYS A 76 1.25 -6.25 14.24
N ILE A 77 2.08 -5.32 14.71
CA ILE A 77 3.38 -5.00 14.11
C ILE A 77 4.50 -5.80 14.78
N GLY A 78 5.37 -6.40 13.98
CA GLY A 78 6.59 -7.01 14.47
C GLY A 78 7.17 -7.98 13.45
N THR A 79 7.74 -9.08 13.95
CA THR A 79 8.23 -10.17 13.10
C THR A 79 7.42 -11.43 13.40
N PRO A 80 6.16 -11.52 12.92
CA PRO A 80 5.32 -12.67 13.16
C PRO A 80 5.91 -13.89 12.46
N LYS A 81 5.83 -15.04 13.11
CA LYS A 81 6.31 -16.32 12.56
C LYS A 81 5.16 -17.00 11.82
N GLU A 82 5.34 -17.36 10.55
CA GLU A 82 4.30 -18.07 9.78
C GLU A 82 4.16 -19.53 10.25
N CYS A 83 2.92 -19.99 10.42
CA CYS A 83 2.61 -21.38 10.74
C CYS A 83 2.71 -22.27 9.48
N THR A 84 3.93 -22.55 9.01
CA THR A 84 4.18 -23.52 7.93
C THR A 84 4.38 -24.94 8.49
N GLY A 85 3.29 -25.58 8.92
CA GLY A 85 3.25 -27.00 9.27
C GLY A 85 3.56 -27.37 10.73
N THR A 86 3.44 -28.67 11.04
CA THR A 86 3.27 -29.28 12.38
C THR A 86 4.44 -29.17 13.38
N LYS A 87 5.48 -28.36 13.11
CA LYS A 87 6.64 -28.24 14.02
C LYS A 87 7.14 -26.82 14.27
N GLY A 88 6.38 -25.81 13.89
CA GLY A 88 6.81 -24.42 14.06
C GLY A 88 6.44 -23.79 15.41
N CYS A 89 5.23 -24.09 15.91
CA CYS A 89 4.46 -23.25 16.84
C CYS A 89 3.41 -24.09 17.60
N GLU A 90 3.18 -23.79 18.88
CA GLU A 90 2.21 -24.52 19.74
C GLU A 90 0.76 -24.15 19.41
N ASP A 91 0.51 -22.88 19.08
CA ASP A 91 -0.79 -22.35 18.68
C ASP A 91 -0.69 -21.47 17.43
N CYS A 92 -1.70 -21.52 16.57
CA CYS A 92 -1.76 -20.75 15.32
C CYS A 92 -3.03 -19.89 15.25
N VAL A 93 -2.86 -18.59 14.99
CA VAL A 93 -3.93 -17.62 14.74
C VAL A 93 -4.03 -17.34 13.24
N SER A 94 -5.25 -17.21 12.72
CA SER A 94 -5.46 -16.85 11.31
C SER A 94 -5.67 -15.35 11.15
N ASP A 95 -4.99 -14.77 10.18
CA ASP A 95 -5.18 -13.40 9.70
C ASP A 95 -6.41 -13.32 8.78
N SER A 96 -6.97 -12.12 8.63
CA SER A 96 -8.13 -11.81 7.80
C SER A 96 -8.00 -12.24 6.33
N LYS A 97 -6.78 -12.51 5.85
CA LYS A 97 -6.46 -13.02 4.51
C LYS A 97 -6.27 -14.55 4.43
N GLY A 98 -6.52 -15.28 5.52
CA GLY A 98 -6.39 -16.73 5.57
C GLY A 98 -4.95 -17.24 5.69
N LYS A 99 -4.01 -16.37 6.09
CA LYS A 99 -2.66 -16.78 6.51
C LYS A 99 -2.66 -17.15 7.98
N SER A 100 -1.88 -18.14 8.37
CA SER A 100 -1.73 -18.55 9.77
C SER A 100 -0.38 -18.11 10.35
N TRP A 101 -0.43 -17.56 11.57
CA TRP A 101 0.70 -17.02 12.31
C TRP A 101 0.78 -17.68 13.68
N CYS A 102 1.98 -17.74 14.23
CA CYS A 102 2.23 -18.39 15.49
C CYS A 102 1.89 -17.48 16.66
N ARG A 103 1.09 -18.00 17.59
CA ARG A 103 0.85 -17.32 18.87
C ARG A 103 2.08 -17.41 19.76
#